data_AF-A0A2H0PZC0-F1
#
_entry.id   AF-A0A2H0PZC0-F1
#
_cell.length_a   1.000
_cell.length_b   1.000
_cell.length_c   1.000
_cell.angle_alpha   90.00
_cell.angle_beta   90.00
_cell.angle_gamma   90.00
#
_symmetry.space_group_name_H-M   'P 1'
#
loop_
_entity.id
_entity.type
_entity.pdbx_description
1 polymer ?
#
loop_
_entity_poly.entity_id
_entity_poly.type
_entity_poly.pdbx_seq_one_letter_code
_entity_poly.pdbx_strand_id
1 'polypeptide(L)'
;MEFYDALKLLAGRAGVELKPRRSIHYGEKEYQPSEKTKLFEINNLAARLYHKILTDHPKTQHARKYLVNRGLKKESIVNFQLGYAPRSWDLLLRFLK
;
A
#
# COMPACT_ATOMS: atom_id res chain seq x y z
N MET A 1 5.06 4.41 -17.47
CA MET A 1 5.80 3.91 -16.30
C MET A 1 7.23 3.84 -16.76
N GLU A 2 8.06 4.74 -16.26
CA GLU A 2 9.45 4.82 -16.70
C GLU A 2 10.23 3.60 -16.22
N PHE A 3 11.22 3.18 -17.01
CA PHE A 3 11.98 1.97 -16.78
C PHE A 3 12.63 1.92 -15.38
N TYR A 4 13.17 3.06 -14.91
CA TYR A 4 13.81 3.15 -13.60
C TYR A 4 12.80 3.07 -12.44
N ASP A 5 11.57 3.62 -12.59
CA ASP A 5 10.49 3.44 -11.60
C ASP A 5 10.10 1.96 -11.48
N ALA A 6 9.97 1.28 -12.62
CA ALA A 6 9.64 -0.14 -12.66
C ALA A 6 10.73 -1.00 -11.98
N LEU A 7 12.00 -0.69 -12.24
CA LEU A 7 13.13 -1.33 -11.58
C LEU A 7 13.09 -1.10 -10.07
N LYS A 8 12.85 0.13 -9.60
CA LYS A 8 12.80 0.45 -8.17
C LYS A 8 11.66 -0.28 -7.46
N LEU A 9 10.49 -0.34 -8.09
CA LEU A 9 9.35 -1.09 -7.59
C LEU A 9 9.66 -2.59 -7.46
N LEU A 10 10.29 -3.18 -8.46
CA LEU A 10 10.67 -4.61 -8.46
C LEU A 10 11.78 -4.90 -7.46
N ALA A 11 12.79 -4.03 -7.37
CA ALA A 11 13.89 -4.18 -6.45
C ALA A 11 13.42 -4.11 -4.98
N GLY A 12 12.51 -3.18 -4.67
CA GLY A 12 11.85 -3.13 -3.36
C GLY A 12 11.04 -4.40 -3.03
N ARG A 13 10.39 -5.02 -4.03
CA ARG A 13 9.69 -6.30 -3.85
C ARG A 13 10.65 -7.48 -3.66
N ALA A 14 11.80 -7.45 -4.32
CA ALA A 14 12.80 -8.51 -4.29
C ALA A 14 13.82 -8.38 -3.14
N GLY A 15 13.78 -7.29 -2.36
CA GLY A 15 14.76 -7.00 -1.32
C GLY A 15 16.14 -6.65 -1.86
N VAL A 16 16.23 -6.19 -3.12
CA VAL A 16 17.47 -5.82 -3.79
C VAL A 16 17.69 -4.32 -3.69
N GLU A 17 18.88 -3.91 -3.27
CA GLU A 17 19.25 -2.49 -3.25
C GLU A 17 19.72 -2.06 -4.64
N LEU A 18 18.97 -1.14 -5.28
CA LEU A 18 19.42 -0.54 -6.53
C LEU A 18 20.50 0.51 -6.24
N LYS A 19 21.71 0.24 -6.71
CA LYS A 19 22.76 1.26 -6.73
C LYS A 19 22.29 2.42 -7.61
N PRO A 20 22.39 3.68 -7.14
CA PRO A 20 22.07 4.83 -7.98
C PRO A 20 22.91 4.76 -9.26
N ARG A 21 22.30 5.09 -10.40
CA ARG A 21 23.00 5.16 -11.68
C ARG A 21 24.19 6.08 -11.49
N ARG A 22 25.42 5.53 -11.48
CA ARG A 22 26.64 6.35 -11.45
C ARG A 22 26.54 7.34 -12.60
N SER A 23 26.50 8.61 -12.21
CA SER A 23 26.55 9.81 -13.03
C SER A 23 27.38 9.61 -14.31
N ILE A 24 26.71 9.52 -15.45
CA ILE A 24 27.23 10.14 -16.67
C ILE A 24 26.63 11.54 -16.63
N HIS A 25 27.53 12.52 -16.58
CA HIS A 25 27.26 13.93 -16.32
C HIS A 25 26.13 14.47 -17.21
N TYR A 26 25.06 15.00 -16.61
CA TYR A 26 24.28 16.15 -17.10
C TYR A 26 23.20 16.47 -16.04
N GLY A 27 23.42 17.53 -15.26
CA GLY A 27 22.40 18.20 -14.44
C GLY A 27 21.82 17.38 -13.28
N GLU A 28 22.13 17.77 -12.06
CA GLU A 28 21.49 17.31 -10.84
C GLU A 28 19.96 17.53 -10.89
N LYS A 29 19.23 16.58 -11.46
CA LYS A 29 17.82 16.38 -11.15
C LYS A 29 17.74 15.22 -10.20
N GLU A 30 17.60 15.56 -8.92
CA GLU A 30 17.15 14.66 -7.88
C GLU A 30 15.98 13.83 -8.43
N TYR A 31 16.13 12.51 -8.48
CA TYR A 31 15.14 11.64 -9.08
C TYR A 31 13.85 11.71 -8.25
N GLN A 32 12.87 12.48 -8.73
CA GLN A 32 11.58 12.57 -8.08
C GLN A 32 10.73 11.36 -8.47
N PRO A 33 10.10 10.67 -7.49
CA PRO A 33 9.14 9.62 -7.78
C PRO A 33 8.05 10.15 -8.70
N SER A 34 7.75 9.41 -9.76
CA SER A 34 6.62 9.75 -10.63
C SER A 34 5.33 9.82 -9.82
N GLU A 35 4.34 10.60 -10.28
CA GLU A 35 3.02 10.66 -9.65
C GLU A 35 2.41 9.28 -9.47
N LYS A 36 2.62 8.38 -10.45
CA LYS A 36 2.19 6.99 -10.39
C LYS A 36 2.82 6.24 -9.20
N THR A 37 4.11 6.42 -8.95
CA THR A 37 4.82 5.80 -7.82
C THR A 37 4.26 6.30 -6.49
N LYS A 38 4.02 7.61 -6.35
CA LYS A 38 3.39 8.20 -5.16
C LYS A 38 1.99 7.64 -4.92
N LEU A 39 1.18 7.51 -5.97
CA LEU A 39 -0.16 6.92 -5.86
C LEU A 39 -0.13 5.45 -5.42
N PHE A 40 0.83 4.66 -5.88
CA PHE A 40 1.01 3.28 -5.39
C PHE A 40 1.37 3.24 -3.90
N GLU A 41 2.27 4.10 -3.45
CA GLU A 41 2.65 4.20 -2.04
C GLU A 41 1.45 4.57 -1.16
N ILE A 42 0.65 5.56 -1.58
CA ILE A 42 -0.59 5.96 -0.91
C ILE A 42 -1.58 4.80 -0.83
N ASN A 43 -1.82 4.09 -1.94
CA ASN A 43 -2.74 2.95 -1.96
C ASN A 43 -2.25 1.79 -1.08
N ASN A 44 -0.94 1.54 -1.05
CA ASN A 44 -0.34 0.53 -0.18
C ASN A 44 -0.52 0.90 1.31
N LEU A 45 -0.35 2.17 1.68
CA LEU A 45 -0.62 2.66 3.02
C LEU A 45 -2.11 2.52 3.39
N ALA A 46 -3.00 2.90 2.47
CA ALA A 46 -4.45 2.77 2.66
C ALA A 46 -4.88 1.31 2.85
N ALA A 47 -4.36 0.39 2.03
CA ALA A 47 -4.64 -1.05 2.16
C ALA A 47 -4.22 -1.58 3.54
N ARG A 48 -3.03 -1.23 4.02
CA ARG A 48 -2.55 -1.61 5.36
C ARG A 48 -3.44 -1.03 6.47
N LEU A 49 -3.82 0.24 6.37
CA LEU A 49 -4.71 0.89 7.35
C LEU A 49 -6.04 0.15 7.43
N TYR A 50 -6.71 -0.05 6.29
CA TYR A 50 -8.03 -0.69 6.28
C TYR A 50 -7.97 -2.16 6.67
N HIS A 51 -6.90 -2.87 6.31
CA HIS A 51 -6.67 -4.24 6.75
C HIS A 51 -6.58 -4.29 8.28
N LYS A 52 -5.75 -3.43 8.88
CA LYS A 52 -5.61 -3.31 10.34
C LYS A 52 -6.94 -2.98 11.02
N ILE A 53 -7.74 -2.09 10.44
CA ILE A 53 -9.06 -1.76 10.96
C ILE A 53 -9.99 -2.98 10.91
N LEU A 54 -9.97 -3.77 9.83
CA LEU A 54 -10.76 -4.99 9.74
C LEU A 54 -10.31 -6.06 10.74
N THR A 55 -9.01 -6.22 10.97
CA THR A 55 -8.49 -7.30 11.82
C THR A 55 -8.54 -6.97 13.31
N ASP A 56 -8.18 -5.74 13.68
CA ASP A 56 -7.86 -5.41 15.08
C ASP A 56 -8.98 -4.63 15.76
N HIS A 57 -9.74 -3.82 15.02
CA HIS A 57 -10.68 -2.90 15.64
C HIS A 57 -11.91 -3.65 16.21
N PRO A 58 -12.33 -3.40 17.46
CA PRO A 58 -13.49 -4.08 18.05
C PRO A 58 -14.79 -3.80 17.29
N LYS A 59 -15.01 -2.54 16.88
CA LYS A 59 -16.21 -2.11 16.13
C LYS A 59 -16.31 -2.69 14.70
N THR A 60 -15.38 -3.52 14.25
CA THR A 60 -15.43 -4.17 12.91
C THR A 60 -15.75 -5.67 12.98
N GLN A 61 -16.18 -6.16 14.15
CA GLN A 61 -16.61 -7.54 14.34
C GLN A 61 -17.75 -7.95 13.39
N HIS A 62 -18.68 -7.04 13.09
CA HIS A 62 -19.77 -7.29 12.13
C HIS A 62 -19.22 -7.54 10.72
N ALA A 63 -18.21 -6.79 10.29
CA ALA A 63 -17.57 -6.98 9.00
C ALA A 63 -16.81 -8.31 8.92
N ARG A 64 -16.08 -8.68 9.98
CA ARG A 64 -15.43 -10.01 10.07
C ARG A 64 -16.45 -11.15 10.00
N LYS A 65 -17.55 -11.04 10.75
CA LYS A 65 -18.65 -12.02 10.73
C LYS A 65 -19.29 -12.14 9.35
N TYR A 66 -19.49 -11.01 8.67
CA TYR A 66 -20.01 -10.99 7.31
C TYR A 66 -19.12 -11.76 6.32
N LEU A 67 -17.80 -11.56 6.36
CA LEU A 67 -16.85 -12.26 5.49
C LEU A 67 -16.83 -13.77 5.77
N VAL A 68 -16.86 -14.17 7.03
CA VAL A 68 -16.94 -15.58 7.42
C VAL A 68 -18.24 -16.21 6.93
N ASN A 69 -19.38 -15.53 7.08
CA ASN A 69 -20.67 -16.00 6.59
C ASN A 69 -20.72 -16.13 5.06
N ARG A 70 -19.90 -15.35 4.34
CA ARG A 70 -19.70 -15.47 2.88
C ARG A 70 -18.76 -16.61 2.48
N GLY A 71 -18.22 -17.37 3.43
CA GLY A 71 -17.30 -18.47 3.19
C GLY A 71 -15.84 -18.06 3.00
N LEU A 72 -15.46 -16.81 3.32
CA LEU A 72 -14.06 -16.40 3.27
C LEU A 72 -13.30 -16.94 4.48
N LYS A 73 -12.18 -17.60 4.19
CA LYS A 73 -11.24 -18.08 5.22
C LYS A 73 -10.38 -16.93 5.75
N LYS A 74 -9.89 -17.06 6.98
CA LYS A 74 -9.01 -16.05 7.60
C LYS A 74 -7.73 -15.85 6.78
N GLU A 75 -7.18 -16.93 6.23
CA GLU A 75 -5.98 -16.90 5.40
C GLU A 75 -6.20 -16.07 4.13
N SER A 76 -7.39 -16.17 3.51
CA SER A 76 -7.74 -15.35 2.36
C SER A 76 -7.87 -13.87 2.73
N ILE A 77 -8.46 -13.56 3.89
CA ILE A 77 -8.56 -12.17 4.38
C ILE A 77 -7.16 -11.54 4.54
N VAL A 78 -6.20 -12.31 5.07
CA VAL A 78 -4.81 -11.87 5.26
C VAL A 78 -4.05 -11.78 3.94
N ASN A 79 -4.07 -12.85 3.13
CA ASN A 79 -3.30 -12.93 1.88
C ASN A 79 -3.71 -11.87 0.85
N PHE A 80 -5.00 -11.56 0.79
CA PHE A 80 -5.54 -10.53 -0.11
C PHE A 80 -5.63 -9.14 0.56
N GLN A 81 -5.15 -9.01 1.80
CA GLN A 81 -5.19 -7.77 2.57
C GLN A 81 -6.57 -7.10 2.58
N LEU A 82 -7.63 -7.90 2.73
CA LEU A 82 -8.99 -7.35 2.79
C LEU A 82 -9.11 -6.38 3.96
N GLY A 83 -9.80 -5.26 3.75
CA GLY A 83 -9.90 -4.19 4.73
C GLY A 83 -11.33 -3.73 4.96
N TYR A 84 -11.49 -2.86 5.95
CA TYR A 84 -12.76 -2.22 6.28
C TYR A 84 -12.58 -0.70 6.35
N ALA A 85 -13.31 0.02 5.51
CA ALA A 85 -13.42 1.47 5.59
C ALA A 85 -14.55 1.83 6.55
N PRO A 86 -14.26 2.42 7.73
CA PRO A 86 -15.30 2.85 8.65
C PRO A 86 -16.02 4.08 8.11
N ARG A 87 -17.18 4.39 8.70
CA ARG A 87 -17.99 5.56 8.35
C ARG A 87 -17.33 6.86 8.87
N SER A 88 -16.22 7.24 8.26
CA SER A 88 -15.48 8.49 8.51
C SER A 88 -15.11 9.10 7.17
N TRP A 89 -15.32 10.40 7.01
CA TRP A 89 -15.05 11.09 5.74
C TRP A 89 -13.57 11.47 5.58
N ASP A 90 -12.82 11.57 6.68
CA ASP A 90 -11.46 12.11 6.76
C ASP A 90 -10.41 11.16 7.32
N LEU A 91 -10.77 9.92 7.67
CA LEU A 91 -9.84 9.00 8.35
C LEU A 91 -8.55 8.80 7.56
N LEU A 92 -8.68 8.48 6.27
CA LEU A 92 -7.51 8.24 5.42
C LEU A 92 -6.71 9.54 5.22
N LEU A 93 -7.39 10.68 5.10
CA LEU A 93 -6.74 11.99 4.99
C LEU A 93 -5.92 12.32 6.24
N ARG A 94 -6.44 12.03 7.44
CA ARG A 94 -5.70 12.23 8.69
C ARG A 94 -4.54 11.26 8.86
N PHE A 95 -4.67 10.04 8.36
CA PHE A 95 -3.63 9.03 8.44
C PHE A 95 -2.45 9.29 7.50
N LEU A 96 -2.71 9.87 6.31
CA LEU A 96 -1.70 10.16 5.29
C LEU A 96 -1.07 11.55 5.42
N LYS A 97 -1.52 12.36 6.38
CA LYS A 97 -0.97 13.68 6.67
C LYS A 97 0.42 13.62 7.28
#